data_AF-A0A959B207-F1
#
_entry.id   AF-A0A959B207-F1
#
_cell.length_a   1.000
_cell.length_b   1.000
_cell.length_c   1.000
_cell.angle_alpha   90.00
_cell.angle_beta   90.00
_cell.angle_gamma   90.00
#
_symmetry.space_group_name_H-M   'P 1'
#
loop_
_entity.id
_entity.type
_entity.pdbx_description
1 polymer ?
#
loop_
_entity_poly.entity_id
_entity_poly.type
_entity_poly.pdbx_seq_one_letter_code
_entity_poly.pdbx_strand_id
1 'polypeptide(L)'
;HLDREHIQTLMYLKLSVAGHLTIFLTRTRGPFWSIRPAKILWIAVLGTQIVATLFAVYGVFMTPIGWSWAGFVWAYAIVWFLFNDRLKLLAYRFLDPVKAQ
;
A
#
# COMPACT_ATOMS: atom_id res chain seq x y z
N HIS A 1 -21.88 -4.24 -14.94
CA HIS A 1 -22.32 -3.86 -13.58
C HIS A 1 -21.49 -4.69 -12.61
N LEU A 2 -20.58 -4.08 -11.85
CA LEU A 2 -19.93 -4.78 -10.73
C LEU A 2 -20.92 -4.81 -9.57
N ASP A 3 -21.14 -5.98 -9.00
CA ASP A 3 -22.04 -6.13 -7.87
C ASP A 3 -21.46 -5.46 -6.61
N ARG A 4 -22.32 -5.03 -5.68
CA ARG A 4 -21.89 -4.28 -4.48
C ARG A 4 -20.87 -5.06 -3.66
N GLU A 5 -21.03 -6.38 -3.56
CA GLU A 5 -20.12 -7.23 -2.80
C GLU A 5 -18.73 -7.36 -3.46
N HIS A 6 -18.67 -7.35 -4.80
CA HIS A 6 -17.40 -7.29 -5.53
C HIS A 6 -16.67 -5.97 -5.25
N ILE A 7 -17.40 -4.85 -5.24
CA ILE A 7 -16.83 -3.54 -4.93
C ILE A 7 -16.34 -3.50 -3.47
N GLN A 8 -17.08 -4.10 -2.53
CA GLN A 8 -16.66 -4.21 -1.14
C GLN A 8 -15.33 -4.97 -1.00
N THR A 9 -15.18 -6.09 -1.71
CA THR A 9 -13.93 -6.88 -1.70
C THR A 9 -12.76 -6.11 -2.32
N LEU A 10 -13.02 -5.39 -3.42
CA LEU A 10 -12.03 -4.50 -4.04
C LEU A 10 -11.58 -3.39 -3.08
N MET A 11 -12.53 -2.77 -2.38
CA MET A 11 -12.23 -1.74 -1.38
C MET A 11 -11.43 -2.31 -0.21
N TYR A 12 -11.80 -3.49 0.30
CA TYR A 12 -11.06 -4.19 1.35
C TYR A 12 -9.60 -4.40 0.94
N LEU A 13 -9.36 -5.02 -0.23
CA LEU A 13 -8.00 -5.32 -0.68
C LEU A 13 -7.20 -4.03 -0.89
N LYS A 14 -7.81 -3.01 -1.51
CA LYS A 14 -7.17 -1.71 -1.75
C LYS A 14 -6.75 -1.04 -0.45
N LEU A 15 -7.66 -0.96 0.53
CA LEU A 15 -7.38 -0.33 1.83
C LEU A 15 -6.33 -1.12 2.62
N SER A 16 -6.39 -2.45 2.59
CA SER A 16 -5.42 -3.32 3.23
C SER A 16 -4.00 -3.08 2.67
N VAL A 17 -3.84 -3.16 1.34
CA VAL A 17 -2.55 -2.96 0.68
C VAL A 17 -2.04 -1.54 0.90
N ALA A 18 -2.87 -0.52 0.65
CA ALA A 18 -2.48 0.88 0.80
C ALA A 18 -2.11 1.24 2.25
N GLY A 19 -2.84 0.73 3.25
CA GLY A 19 -2.54 0.96 4.66
C GLY A 19 -1.16 0.42 5.04
N HIS A 20 -0.85 -0.81 4.63
CA HIS A 20 0.45 -1.42 4.91
C HIS A 20 1.60 -0.74 4.17
N LEU A 21 1.38 -0.32 2.91
CA LEU A 21 2.36 0.48 2.17
C LEU A 21 2.61 1.84 2.84
N THR A 22 1.57 2.46 3.39
CA THR A 22 1.69 3.76 4.07
C THR A 22 2.58 3.68 5.32
N ILE A 23 2.57 2.56 6.05
CA ILE A 23 3.48 2.34 7.19
C ILE A 23 4.95 2.45 6.76
N PHE A 24 5.31 1.93 5.58
CA PHE A 24 6.67 2.09 5.06
C PHE A 24 6.98 3.53 4.68
N LEU A 25 5.98 4.27 4.18
CA LEU A 25 6.15 5.65 3.79
C LEU A 25 6.38 6.57 4.99
N THR A 26 5.65 6.39 6.07
CA THR A 26 5.71 7.28 7.25
C THR A 26 6.92 7.01 8.16
N ARG A 27 7.61 5.87 7.98
CA ARG A 27 8.72 5.46 8.86
C ARG A 27 9.99 6.29 8.74
N THR A 28 10.14 7.08 7.68
CA THR A 28 11.36 7.85 7.39
C THR A 28 10.99 9.28 7.00
N ARG A 29 11.85 10.27 7.24
CA ARG A 29 11.68 11.63 6.68
C ARG A 29 12.31 11.79 5.28
N GLY A 30 13.13 10.84 4.85
CA GLY A 30 13.67 10.77 3.48
C GLY A 30 12.82 9.89 2.55
N PRO A 31 13.37 9.50 1.38
CA PRO A 31 12.74 8.51 0.51
C PRO A 31 12.49 7.22 1.29
N PHE A 32 11.39 6.52 1.02
CA PHE A 32 11.05 5.28 1.74
C PHE A 32 12.19 4.22 1.73
N TRP A 33 13.05 4.25 0.70
CA TRP A 33 14.19 3.34 0.53
C TRP A 33 15.47 3.77 1.27
N SER A 34 15.49 4.96 1.86
CA SER A 34 16.68 5.51 2.53
C SER A 34 17.08 4.75 3.79
N ILE A 35 16.12 4.17 4.51
CA ILE A 35 16.38 3.37 5.72
C ILE A 35 15.68 2.03 5.55
N ARG A 36 16.46 0.97 5.36
CA ARG A 36 15.91 -0.37 5.16
C ARG A 36 15.01 -0.76 6.35
N PRO A 37 13.78 -1.21 6.11
CA PRO A 37 12.91 -1.74 7.16
C PRO A 37 13.59 -2.89 7.91
N ALA A 38 13.32 -2.96 9.22
CA ALA A 38 13.65 -4.14 9.99
C ALA A 38 13.02 -5.37 9.32
N LYS A 39 13.81 -6.45 9.16
CA LYS A 39 13.38 -7.66 8.44
C LYS A 39 12.04 -8.21 8.97
N ILE A 40 11.82 -8.11 10.28
CA ILE A 40 10.58 -8.54 10.95
C ILE A 40 9.36 -7.77 10.42
N LEU A 41 9.44 -6.44 10.31
CA LEU A 41 8.33 -5.62 9.78
C LEU A 41 8.02 -6.01 8.33
N TRP A 42 9.07 -6.22 7.53
CA TRP A 42 8.90 -6.56 6.12
C TRP A 42 8.23 -7.92 5.94
N ILE A 43 8.69 -8.94 6.68
CA ILE A 43 8.12 -10.29 6.63
C ILE A 43 6.68 -10.29 7.15
N ALA A 44 6.41 -9.58 8.25
CA ALA A 44 5.06 -9.49 8.81
C ALA A 44 4.08 -8.87 7.80
N VAL A 45 4.45 -7.74 7.18
CA VAL A 45 3.60 -7.06 6.19
C VAL A 45 3.42 -7.92 4.94
N LEU A 46 4.49 -8.53 4.43
CA LEU A 46 4.38 -9.38 3.25
C LEU A 46 3.48 -10.60 3.53
N GLY A 47 3.64 -11.24 4.69
CA GLY A 47 2.84 -12.38 5.09
C GLY A 47 1.35 -12.02 5.21
N THR A 48 1.02 -10.93 5.91
CA THR A 48 -0.39 -10.50 6.06
C THR A 48 -1.01 -10.12 4.73
N GLN A 49 -0.25 -9.48 3.84
CA GLN A 49 -0.75 -9.07 2.52
C GLN A 49 -0.94 -10.24 1.56
N ILE A 50 -0.08 -11.27 1.62
CA ILE A 50 -0.30 -12.51 0.87
C ILE A 50 -1.61 -13.15 1.32
N VAL A 51 -1.82 -13.31 2.64
CA VAL A 51 -3.05 -13.91 3.19
C VAL A 51 -4.28 -13.10 2.78
N ALA A 52 -4.25 -11.77 2.94
CA ALA A 52 -5.36 -10.90 2.56
C ALA A 52 -5.69 -10.99 1.05
N THR A 53 -4.65 -11.08 0.20
CA THR A 53 -4.82 -11.25 -1.25
C THR A 53 -5.45 -12.60 -1.57
N LEU A 54 -5.01 -13.69 -0.94
CA LEU A 54 -5.59 -15.02 -1.13
C LEU A 54 -7.06 -15.05 -0.70
N PHE A 55 -7.41 -14.40 0.42
CA PHE A 55 -8.80 -14.32 0.87
C PHE A 55 -9.66 -13.57 -0.14
N ALA A 56 -9.19 -12.43 -0.67
CA ALA A 56 -9.93 -11.66 -1.66
C ALA A 56 -10.06 -12.40 -3.01
N VAL A 57 -9.00 -13.08 -3.45
CA VAL A 57 -8.99 -13.80 -4.73
C VAL A 57 -9.88 -15.03 -4.70
N TYR A 58 -9.80 -15.84 -3.64
CA TYR A 58 -10.54 -17.10 -3.53
C TYR A 58 -11.90 -16.96 -2.83
N GLY A 59 -12.22 -15.79 -2.30
CA GLY A 59 -13.52 -15.50 -1.70
C GLY A 59 -13.69 -16.07 -0.29
N VAL A 60 -12.63 -16.02 0.51
CA VAL A 60 -12.69 -16.43 1.93
C VAL A 60 -13.24 -15.25 2.74
N PHE A 61 -14.43 -15.41 3.33
CA PHE A 61 -15.20 -14.37 4.05
C PHE A 61 -15.70 -13.18 3.21
N MET A 62 -15.49 -13.18 1.90
CA MET A 62 -15.90 -12.11 0.99
C MET A 62 -16.08 -12.63 -0.44
N THR A 63 -16.66 -11.83 -1.33
CA THR A 63 -16.96 -12.26 -2.70
C THR A 63 -15.67 -12.35 -3.53
N PRO A 64 -15.39 -13.48 -4.20
CA PRO A 64 -14.13 -13.69 -4.92
C PRO A 64 -13.98 -12.69 -6.08
N ILE A 65 -12.87 -11.96 -6.10
CA ILE A 65 -12.58 -10.98 -7.18
C ILE A 65 -11.63 -11.53 -8.25
N GLY A 66 -10.94 -12.64 -7.99
CA GLY A 66 -9.97 -13.25 -8.90
C GLY A 66 -8.64 -12.49 -9.02
N TRP A 67 -7.66 -13.14 -9.66
CA TRP A 67 -6.28 -12.65 -9.75
C TRP A 67 -6.12 -11.37 -10.60
N SER A 68 -6.92 -11.21 -11.67
CA SER A 68 -6.84 -10.03 -12.54
C SER A 68 -7.16 -8.74 -11.79
N TRP A 69 -8.23 -8.75 -10.99
CA TRP A 69 -8.62 -7.61 -10.17
C TRP A 69 -7.67 -7.39 -8.99
N ALA A 70 -7.21 -8.47 -8.34
CA ALA A 70 -6.21 -8.35 -7.29
C ALA A 70 -4.91 -7.72 -7.81
N GLY A 71 -4.42 -8.15 -8.97
CA GLY A 71 -3.25 -7.57 -9.63
C GLY A 71 -3.45 -6.10 -9.97
N PHE A 72 -4.63 -5.71 -10.46
CA PHE A 72 -4.98 -4.31 -10.72
C PHE A 72 -4.94 -3.45 -9.44
N VAL A 73 -5.51 -3.95 -8.33
CA VAL A 73 -5.48 -3.26 -7.04
C VAL A 73 -4.05 -3.09 -6.52
N TRP A 74 -3.23 -4.12 -6.62
CA TRP A 74 -1.82 -4.06 -6.25
C TRP A 74 -1.03 -3.06 -7.10
N ALA A 75 -1.19 -3.10 -8.43
CA ALA A 75 -0.54 -2.16 -9.33
C ALA A 75 -0.94 -0.71 -9.01
N TYR A 76 -2.23 -0.46 -8.83
CA TYR A 76 -2.76 0.84 -8.42
C TYR A 76 -2.13 1.30 -7.09
N ALA A 77 -2.10 0.43 -6.08
CA ALA A 77 -1.57 0.76 -4.76
C ALA A 77 -0.06 1.07 -4.80
N ILE A 78 0.72 0.32 -5.59
CA ILE A 78 2.15 0.57 -5.78
C ILE A 78 2.40 1.90 -6.49
N VAL A 79 1.68 2.17 -7.58
CA VAL A 79 1.77 3.46 -8.30
C VAL A 79 1.47 4.62 -7.34
N TRP A 80 0.41 4.49 -6.56
CA TRP A 80 0.03 5.54 -5.61
C TRP A 80 1.01 5.67 -4.44
N PHE A 81 1.57 4.57 -3.96
CA PHE A 81 2.63 4.57 -2.96
C PHE A 81 3.86 5.35 -3.45
N LEU A 82 4.33 5.08 -4.68
CA LEU A 82 5.46 5.79 -5.27
C LEU A 82 5.16 7.29 -5.48
N PHE A 83 3.94 7.60 -5.94
CA PHE A 83 3.50 8.99 -6.09
C PHE A 83 3.50 9.74 -4.75
N ASN A 84 2.95 9.13 -3.69
CA ASN A 84 2.94 9.72 -2.34
C ASN A 84 4.35 9.91 -1.78
N ASP A 85 5.30 9.01 -2.05
CA ASP A 85 6.70 9.20 -1.66
C ASP A 85 7.32 10.43 -2.32
N ARG A 86 7.06 10.65 -3.61
CA ARG A 86 7.56 11.83 -4.32
C ARG A 86 6.91 13.11 -3.81
N LEU A 87 5.60 13.11 -3.58
CA LEU A 87 4.88 14.27 -3.03
C LEU A 87 5.38 14.62 -1.63
N LYS A 88 5.59 13.63 -0.77
CA LYS A 88 6.14 13.84 0.58
C LYS A 88 7.52 14.50 0.53
N LEU A 89 8.42 14.03 -0.34
CA LEU A 89 9.74 14.62 -0.50
C LEU A 89 9.69 16.05 -1.03
N LEU A 90 8.79 16.31 -1.98
CA LEU A 90 8.55 17.65 -2.50
C LEU A 90 8.02 18.59 -1.42
N ALA A 91 7.05 18.11 -0.63
CA ALA A 91 6.49 18.83 0.50
C ALA A 91 7.57 19.17 1.54
N TYR A 92 8.44 18.22 1.92
CA TYR A 92 9.56 18.53 2.82
C TYR A 92 10.53 19.55 2.23
N ARG A 93 10.82 19.48 0.92
CA ARG A 93 11.69 20.47 0.27
C ARG A 93 11.11 21.89 0.33
N PHE A 94 9.80 22.06 0.26
CA PHE A 94 9.15 23.37 0.30
C PHE A 94 8.81 23.85 1.71
N LEU A 95 8.44 22.93 2.61
CA LEU A 95 7.97 23.23 3.97
C LEU A 95 9.09 23.26 5.01
N ASP A 96 10.27 22.70 4.72
CA ASP A 96 11.47 22.86 5.56
C ASP A 96 12.42 23.93 4.95
N PRO A 97 12.17 25.24 5.10
CA PRO A 97 13.13 26.28 4.72
C PRO A 97 14.32 26.40 5.72
N VAL A 98 14.44 25.54 6.73
CA VAL A 98 15.44 25.66 7.80
C VAL A 98 16.48 24.54 7.74
N LYS A 99 17.36 24.62 6.76
CA LYS A 99 18.79 24.26 6.88
C LYS A 99 19.61 25.11 5.91
N ALA A 100 19.43 26.42 6.03
CA ALA A 100 20.43 27.40 5.63
C ALA A 100 20.96 28.05 6.92
N GLN A 101 21.83 27.31 7.62
CA GLN A 101 22.92 27.78 8.48
C GLN A 101 23.60 26.56 9.13
#